data_AF-A0A5E4EWN0-F1
#
_entry.id   AF-A0A5E4EWN0-F1
#
_cell.length_a   1.000
_cell.length_b   1.000
_cell.length_c   1.000
_cell.angle_alpha   90.00
_cell.angle_beta   90.00
_cell.angle_gamma   90.00
#
_symmetry.space_group_name_H-M   'P 1'
#
loop_
_entity.id
_entity.type
_entity.pdbx_description
1 polymer ?
#
loop_
_entity_poly.entity_id
_entity_poly.type
_entity_poly.pdbx_seq_one_letter_code
_entity_poly.pdbx_strand_id
1 'polypeptide(L)'
;MSLANWFDKVRELIVSVSKIHSYGCYHGVLNLKSSYVFVAGHLKMINLEGFCSDKSKDLYDFKKRQDFVDIELLFRSLFSLLTSSFRWPEKDAFLNCILSTCWLWYNEFYFKLRNHPFLLTPMKRLEYADRLYRLMAADPGNNFWKILS
;
A
#
# COMPACT_ATOMS: atom_id res chain seq x y z
N MET A 1 -19.99 0.68 6.06
CA MET A 1 -18.66 0.06 6.36
C MET A 1 -17.89 1.02 7.24
N SER A 2 -17.28 0.58 8.34
CA SER A 2 -16.53 1.46 9.26
C SER A 2 -15.16 1.85 8.67
N LEU A 3 -14.54 2.91 9.19
CA LEU A 3 -13.18 3.32 8.79
C LEU A 3 -12.14 2.22 9.11
N ALA A 4 -12.34 1.48 10.22
CA ALA A 4 -11.51 0.35 10.59
C ALA A 4 -11.49 -0.75 9.51
N ASN A 5 -12.66 -1.05 8.94
CA ASN A 5 -12.78 -2.04 7.87
C ASN A 5 -12.02 -1.63 6.59
N TRP A 6 -11.86 -0.32 6.32
CA TRP A 6 -11.08 0.14 5.17
C TRP A 6 -9.59 -0.16 5.32
N PHE A 7 -9.00 0.07 6.50
CA PHE A 7 -7.60 -0.25 6.75
C PHE A 7 -7.30 -1.73 6.56
N ASP A 8 -8.19 -2.60 7.05
CA ASP A 8 -8.02 -4.04 6.93
C ASP A 8 -8.15 -4.50 5.47
N LYS A 9 -9.10 -3.95 4.70
CA LYS A 9 -9.25 -4.27 3.28
C LYS A 9 -8.07 -3.79 2.43
N VAL A 10 -7.54 -2.61 2.72
CA VAL A 10 -6.32 -2.10 2.07
C VAL A 10 -5.13 -3.01 2.38
N ARG A 11 -4.95 -3.39 3.65
CA ARG A 11 -3.88 -4.33 4.06
C ARG A 11 -4.03 -5.69 3.37
N GLU A 12 -5.23 -6.27 3.36
CA GLU A 12 -5.53 -7.54 2.68
C GLU A 12 -5.13 -7.48 1.20
N LEU A 13 -5.43 -6.38 0.52
CA LEU A 13 -5.08 -6.22 -0.90
C LEU A 13 -3.56 -6.16 -1.12
N ILE A 14 -2.86 -5.33 -0.35
CA ILE A 14 -1.38 -5.20 -0.43
C ILE A 14 -0.69 -6.56 -0.16
N VAL A 15 -1.15 -7.28 0.87
CA VAL A 15 -0.63 -8.61 1.22
C VAL A 15 -0.90 -9.61 0.10
N SER A 16 -2.10 -9.58 -0.48
CA SER A 16 -2.48 -10.50 -1.57
C SER A 16 -1.62 -10.29 -2.81
N VAL A 17 -1.32 -9.04 -3.18
CA VAL A 17 -0.42 -8.72 -4.30
C VAL A 17 1.01 -9.16 -4.02
N SER A 18 1.53 -8.89 -2.81
CA SER A 18 2.84 -9.43 -2.43
C SER A 18 2.88 -10.96 -2.47
N LYS A 19 1.76 -11.64 -2.22
CA LYS A 19 1.69 -13.10 -2.31
C LYS A 19 1.79 -13.56 -3.76
N ILE A 20 1.11 -12.90 -4.70
CA ILE A 20 1.29 -13.12 -6.15
C ILE A 20 2.78 -12.98 -6.52
N HIS A 21 3.41 -11.89 -6.07
CA HIS A 21 4.84 -11.60 -6.30
C HIS A 21 5.79 -12.68 -5.76
N SER A 22 5.43 -13.33 -4.66
CA SER A 22 6.22 -14.39 -4.04
C SER A 22 6.23 -15.69 -4.85
N TYR A 23 5.21 -15.91 -5.68
CA TYR A 23 5.15 -17.06 -6.60
C TYR A 23 5.90 -16.83 -7.91
N GLY A 24 6.61 -15.71 -8.06
CA GLY A 24 7.30 -15.42 -9.30
C GLY A 24 6.41 -14.79 -10.38
N CYS A 25 5.17 -14.39 -10.06
CA CYS A 25 4.26 -13.70 -10.96
C CYS A 25 3.99 -12.23 -10.55
N TYR A 26 3.45 -11.42 -11.46
CA TYR A 26 2.79 -10.14 -11.17
C TYR A 26 1.37 -10.16 -11.75
N HIS A 27 0.52 -9.20 -11.40
CA HIS A 27 -0.87 -9.15 -11.87
C HIS A 27 -0.99 -8.43 -13.22
N GLY A 28 -0.39 -7.26 -13.38
CA GLY A 28 -0.23 -6.56 -14.66
C GLY A 28 -1.36 -5.62 -15.11
N VAL A 29 -2.52 -5.64 -14.44
CA VAL A 29 -3.71 -4.84 -14.81
C VAL A 29 -4.54 -4.43 -13.59
N LEU A 30 -3.90 -4.14 -12.46
CA LEU A 30 -4.59 -3.82 -11.20
C LEU A 30 -5.25 -2.43 -11.21
N ASN A 31 -5.02 -1.63 -12.25
CA ASN A 31 -5.69 -0.35 -12.44
C ASN A 31 -7.12 -0.50 -13.00
N LEU A 32 -7.48 -1.68 -13.52
CA LEU A 32 -8.79 -1.94 -14.10
C LEU A 32 -9.78 -2.43 -13.04
N LYS A 33 -10.98 -1.84 -13.00
CA LYS A 33 -12.06 -2.33 -12.12
C LYS A 33 -12.44 -3.79 -12.39
N SER A 34 -12.30 -4.25 -13.63
CA SER A 34 -12.56 -5.63 -14.06
C SER A 34 -11.59 -6.64 -13.42
N SER A 35 -10.46 -6.20 -12.86
CA SER A 35 -9.51 -7.03 -12.13
C SER A 35 -9.96 -7.36 -10.71
N TYR A 36 -11.13 -6.87 -10.30
CA TYR A 36 -11.66 -7.04 -8.96
C TYR A 36 -13.10 -7.54 -8.97
N VAL A 37 -13.40 -8.46 -8.06
CA VAL A 37 -14.76 -8.94 -7.81
C VAL A 37 -15.02 -9.02 -6.31
N PHE A 38 -16.24 -8.69 -5.90
CA PHE A 38 -16.68 -8.85 -4.52
C PHE A 38 -17.51 -10.13 -4.40
N VAL A 39 -16.99 -11.13 -3.67
CA VAL A 39 -17.66 -12.43 -3.49
C VAL A 39 -17.76 -12.74 -2.01
N ALA A 40 -18.98 -12.99 -1.53
CA ALA A 40 -19.26 -13.34 -0.13
C ALA A 40 -18.65 -12.37 0.89
N GLY A 41 -18.65 -11.06 0.60
CA GLY A 41 -18.10 -10.04 1.50
C GLY A 41 -16.58 -9.81 1.38
N HIS A 42 -15.91 -10.50 0.47
CA HIS A 42 -14.46 -10.38 0.25
C HIS A 42 -14.14 -9.79 -1.12
N LEU A 43 -13.21 -8.83 -1.14
CA LEU A 43 -12.59 -8.34 -2.37
C LEU A 43 -11.60 -9.40 -2.85
N LYS A 44 -11.76 -9.85 -4.09
CA LYS A 44 -10.85 -10.79 -4.75
C LYS A 44 -10.28 -10.15 -6.00
N MET A 45 -9.00 -10.42 -6.26
CA MET A 45 -8.34 -10.08 -7.51
C MET A 45 -8.53 -11.21 -8.52
N ILE A 46 -8.84 -10.87 -9.75
CA ILE A 46 -9.08 -11.78 -10.88
C ILE A 46 -8.38 -11.21 -12.13
N ASN A 47 -8.30 -12.01 -13.19
CA ASN A 47 -7.63 -11.62 -14.44
C ASN A 47 -6.13 -11.33 -14.22
N LEU A 48 -5.41 -12.29 -13.67
CA LEU A 48 -3.94 -12.27 -13.64
C LEU A 48 -3.42 -12.33 -15.08
N GLU A 49 -2.82 -11.24 -15.57
CA GLU A 49 -2.27 -11.13 -16.92
C GLU A 49 -0.73 -11.16 -16.94
N GLY A 50 -0.08 -11.01 -15.79
CA GLY A 50 1.37 -11.08 -15.66
C GLY A 50 1.92 -12.50 -15.63
N PHE A 51 3.02 -12.73 -16.34
CA PHE A 51 3.67 -14.04 -16.47
C PHE A 51 4.74 -14.29 -15.40
N CYS A 52 4.92 -15.56 -15.04
CA CYS A 52 5.94 -16.02 -14.10
C CYS A 52 7.35 -16.20 -14.73
N SER A 53 7.58 -15.74 -15.96
CA SER A 53 8.74 -16.12 -16.78
C SER A 53 9.45 -14.95 -17.49
N ASP A 54 9.34 -13.74 -16.98
CA ASP A 54 10.08 -12.60 -17.55
C ASP A 54 11.59 -12.80 -17.35
N LYS A 55 12.33 -12.83 -18.46
CA LYS A 55 13.75 -13.25 -18.50
C LYS A 55 14.72 -12.26 -17.85
N SER A 56 14.28 -11.05 -17.47
CA SER A 56 15.12 -10.09 -16.74
C SER A 56 14.51 -9.71 -15.39
N LYS A 57 15.34 -9.82 -14.36
CA LYS A 57 14.98 -9.49 -12.97
C LYS A 57 14.50 -8.04 -12.84
N ASP A 58 15.11 -7.11 -13.57
CA ASP A 58 14.78 -5.69 -13.48
C ASP A 58 13.41 -5.37 -14.05
N LEU A 59 13.03 -6.00 -15.18
CA LEU A 59 11.69 -5.85 -15.75
C LEU A 59 10.64 -6.44 -14.81
N TYR A 60 10.93 -7.60 -14.24
CA TYR A 60 10.04 -8.27 -13.31
C TYR A 60 9.82 -7.45 -12.03
N ASP A 61 10.89 -6.93 -11.43
CA ASP A 61 10.81 -6.05 -10.26
C ASP A 61 10.10 -4.72 -10.60
N PHE A 62 10.27 -4.18 -11.82
CA PHE A 62 9.50 -3.04 -12.30
C PHE A 62 7.99 -3.35 -12.38
N LYS A 63 7.60 -4.48 -12.98
CA LYS A 63 6.18 -4.88 -13.09
C LYS A 63 5.52 -5.07 -11.73
N LYS A 64 6.23 -5.66 -10.77
CA LYS A 64 5.73 -5.75 -9.39
C LYS A 64 5.52 -4.40 -8.72
N ARG A 65 6.40 -3.42 -8.97
CA ARG A 65 6.18 -2.06 -8.45
C ARG A 65 4.99 -1.39 -9.14
N GLN A 66 4.84 -1.63 -10.45
CA GLN A 66 3.70 -1.13 -11.21
C GLN A 66 2.37 -1.64 -10.66
N ASP A 67 2.27 -2.90 -10.24
CA ASP A 67 1.06 -3.44 -9.59
C ASP A 67 0.61 -2.61 -8.37
N PHE A 68 1.55 -2.11 -7.56
CA PHE A 68 1.21 -1.29 -6.41
C PHE A 68 0.86 0.16 -6.79
N VAL A 69 1.46 0.70 -7.86
CA VAL A 69 1.06 2.00 -8.44
C VAL A 69 -0.35 1.90 -9.03
N ASP A 70 -0.68 0.79 -9.66
CA ASP A 70 -2.01 0.52 -10.19
C ASP A 70 -3.07 0.45 -9.08
N ILE A 71 -2.75 -0.23 -7.97
CA ILE A 71 -3.59 -0.23 -6.76
C ILE A 71 -3.74 1.18 -6.18
N GLU A 72 -2.70 2.00 -6.21
CA GLU A 72 -2.74 3.37 -5.70
C GLU A 72 -3.80 4.21 -6.43
N LEU A 73 -3.90 4.08 -7.75
CA LEU A 73 -4.92 4.73 -8.56
C LEU A 73 -6.34 4.27 -8.19
N LEU A 74 -6.52 2.97 -7.92
CA LEU A 74 -7.78 2.44 -7.41
C LEU A 74 -8.10 3.05 -6.04
N PHE A 75 -7.13 3.09 -5.12
CA PHE A 75 -7.31 3.67 -3.80
C PHE A 75 -7.64 5.16 -3.85
N ARG A 76 -6.98 5.96 -4.70
CA ARG A 76 -7.37 7.36 -4.91
C ARG A 76 -8.84 7.50 -5.30
N SER A 77 -9.29 6.66 -6.23
CA SER A 77 -10.67 6.66 -6.71
C SER A 77 -11.66 6.21 -5.63
N LEU A 78 -11.31 5.21 -4.82
CA LEU A 78 -12.18 4.74 -3.73
C LEU A 78 -12.23 5.74 -2.57
N PHE A 79 -11.08 6.29 -2.19
CA PHE A 79 -11.01 7.23 -1.09
C PHE A 79 -11.66 8.57 -1.41
N SER A 80 -11.58 9.06 -2.65
CA SER A 80 -12.27 10.31 -3.04
C SER A 80 -13.78 10.23 -2.83
N LEU A 81 -14.38 9.04 -3.03
CA LEU A 81 -15.80 8.79 -2.74
C LEU A 81 -16.11 8.80 -1.24
N LEU A 82 -15.14 8.48 -0.38
CA LEU A 82 -15.30 8.36 1.07
C LEU A 82 -14.97 9.65 1.83
N THR A 83 -14.03 10.44 1.31
CA THR A 83 -13.48 11.62 1.99
C THR A 83 -13.97 12.94 1.39
N SER A 84 -15.03 12.91 0.57
CA SER A 84 -15.58 14.14 -0.03
C SER A 84 -15.99 15.19 1.02
N SER A 85 -16.19 14.77 2.27
CA SER A 85 -16.62 15.60 3.40
C SER A 85 -15.55 15.92 4.45
N PHE A 86 -14.33 15.36 4.37
CA PHE A 86 -13.28 15.63 5.39
C PHE A 86 -11.85 15.35 4.88
N ARG A 87 -10.85 15.99 5.50
CA ARG A 87 -9.43 15.73 5.22
C ARG A 87 -8.96 14.46 5.93
N TRP A 88 -8.19 13.62 5.24
CA TRP A 88 -7.61 12.39 5.79
C TRP A 88 -6.09 12.32 5.51
N PRO A 89 -5.26 13.02 6.32
CA PRO A 89 -3.82 13.14 6.08
C PRO A 89 -3.07 11.81 6.06
N GLU A 90 -3.44 10.85 6.90
CA GLU A 90 -2.78 9.53 6.96
C GLU A 90 -2.96 8.75 5.65
N LYS A 91 -4.14 8.88 5.02
CA LYS A 91 -4.42 8.31 3.70
C LYS A 91 -3.57 8.98 2.63
N ASP A 92 -3.49 10.31 2.63
CA ASP A 92 -2.66 11.04 1.66
C ASP A 92 -1.17 10.69 1.81
N ALA A 93 -0.67 10.58 3.04
CA ALA A 93 0.70 10.13 3.32
C ALA A 93 0.97 8.72 2.79
N PHE A 94 0.03 7.79 2.99
CA PHE A 94 0.14 6.42 2.48
C PHE A 94 0.18 6.35 0.95
N LEU A 95 -0.73 7.06 0.28
CA LEU A 95 -0.76 7.12 -1.18
C LEU A 95 0.52 7.74 -1.73
N ASN A 96 0.99 8.82 -1.11
CA ASN A 96 2.25 9.45 -1.49
C ASN A 96 3.45 8.54 -1.24
N CYS A 97 3.46 7.73 -0.17
CA CYS A 97 4.52 6.75 0.09
C CYS A 97 4.68 5.75 -1.08
N ILE A 98 3.57 5.27 -1.66
CA ILE A 98 3.63 4.37 -2.83
C ILE A 98 4.32 5.08 -3.99
N LEU A 99 3.88 6.29 -4.32
CA LEU A 99 4.41 7.05 -5.46
C LEU A 99 5.85 7.52 -5.21
N SER A 100 6.21 7.88 -3.98
CA SER A 100 7.53 8.42 -3.63
C SER A 100 8.59 7.34 -3.42
N THR A 101 8.22 6.06 -3.52
CA THR A 101 9.15 4.95 -3.31
C THR A 101 9.15 3.98 -4.48
N CYS A 102 8.27 4.13 -5.47
CA CYS A 102 8.13 3.20 -6.60
C CYS A 102 9.35 3.12 -7.53
N TRP A 103 10.30 4.05 -7.39
CA TRP A 103 11.59 4.03 -8.07
C TRP A 103 12.69 3.26 -7.32
N LEU A 104 12.46 2.86 -6.07
CA LEU A 104 13.41 2.04 -5.32
C LEU A 104 13.44 0.60 -5.83
N TRP A 105 14.47 -0.16 -5.42
CA TRP A 105 14.49 -1.61 -5.62
C TRP A 105 13.26 -2.25 -4.99
N TYR A 106 12.72 -3.31 -5.60
CA TYR A 106 11.45 -3.91 -5.17
C TYR A 106 11.43 -4.26 -3.67
N ASN A 107 12.52 -4.81 -3.14
CA ASN A 107 12.61 -5.16 -1.73
C ASN A 107 12.59 -3.93 -0.80
N GLU A 108 13.26 -2.85 -1.16
CA GLU A 108 13.28 -1.60 -0.39
C GLU A 108 11.92 -0.90 -0.46
N PHE A 109 11.35 -0.80 -1.66
CA PHE A 109 10.01 -0.31 -1.90
C PHE A 109 8.98 -1.06 -1.04
N TYR A 110 8.95 -2.40 -1.17
CA TYR A 110 7.97 -3.21 -0.46
C TYR A 110 8.19 -3.18 1.06
N PHE A 111 9.45 -3.11 1.51
CA PHE A 111 9.76 -2.92 2.93
C PHE A 111 9.20 -1.60 3.47
N LYS A 112 9.39 -0.49 2.76
CA LYS A 112 8.79 0.80 3.15
C LYS A 112 7.26 0.72 3.15
N LEU A 113 6.67 0.21 2.07
CA LEU A 113 5.22 0.13 1.91
C LEU A 113 4.57 -0.70 3.02
N ARG A 114 5.02 -1.94 3.24
CA ARG A 114 4.39 -2.88 4.19
C ARG A 114 4.49 -2.42 5.65
N ASN A 115 5.49 -1.60 5.98
CA ASN A 115 5.72 -1.07 7.31
C ASN A 115 5.13 0.33 7.50
N HIS A 116 4.47 0.89 6.48
CA HIS A 116 3.82 2.20 6.59
C HIS A 116 2.74 2.16 7.68
N PRO A 117 2.63 3.18 8.56
CA PRO A 117 1.68 3.18 9.68
C PRO A 117 0.22 2.94 9.28
N PHE A 118 -0.16 3.36 8.08
CA PHE A 118 -1.49 3.12 7.51
C PHE A 118 -1.84 1.62 7.41
N LEU A 119 -0.86 0.76 7.13
CA LEU A 119 -1.06 -0.68 7.03
C LEU A 119 -0.94 -1.41 8.37
N LEU A 120 -0.59 -0.74 9.46
CA LEU A 120 -0.45 -1.37 10.77
C LEU A 120 -1.81 -1.67 11.42
N THR A 121 -1.87 -2.71 12.24
CA THR A 121 -3.05 -2.99 13.08
C THR A 121 -3.30 -1.82 14.05
N PRO A 122 -4.52 -1.65 14.57
CA PRO A 122 -4.79 -0.60 15.55
C PRO A 122 -3.79 -0.60 16.73
N MET A 123 -3.49 -1.78 17.28
CA MET A 123 -2.50 -1.92 18.35
C MET A 123 -1.09 -1.47 17.92
N LYS A 124 -0.63 -1.89 16.73
CA LYS A 124 0.69 -1.50 16.22
C LYS A 124 0.77 -0.02 15.87
N ARG A 125 -0.34 0.63 15.50
CA ARG A 125 -0.39 2.09 15.33
C ARG A 125 -0.23 2.81 16.66
N LEU A 126 -0.83 2.32 17.73
CA LEU A 126 -0.65 2.89 19.07
C LEU A 126 0.80 2.75 19.54
N GLU A 127 1.41 1.57 19.38
CA GLU A 127 2.83 1.36 19.68
C GLU A 127 3.75 2.29 18.87
N TYR A 128 3.43 2.48 17.58
CA TYR A 128 4.18 3.39 16.71
C TYR A 128 4.04 4.85 17.16
N ALA A 129 2.83 5.28 17.51
CA ALA A 129 2.57 6.63 18.01
C ALA A 129 3.27 6.90 19.36
N ASP A 130 3.23 5.95 20.29
CA ASP A 130 3.95 6.04 21.57
C ASP A 130 5.47 6.14 21.35
N ARG A 131 6.03 5.32 20.45
CA ARG A 131 7.44 5.41 20.09
C ARG A 131 7.79 6.79 19.51
N LEU A 132 6.96 7.31 18.60
CA LEU A 132 7.16 8.65 18.03
C LEU A 132 7.12 9.73 19.10
N TYR A 133 6.13 9.66 20.00
CA TYR A 133 6.01 10.62 21.10
C TYR A 133 7.27 10.64 21.97
N ARG A 134 7.81 9.48 22.33
CA ARG A 134 9.05 9.37 23.10
C ARG A 134 10.26 9.94 22.35
N LEU A 135 10.35 9.72 21.04
CA LEU A 135 11.43 10.27 20.22
C LEU A 135 11.35 11.79 20.11
N MET A 136 10.14 12.34 19.93
CA MET A 136 9.93 13.79 19.89
C MET A 136 10.21 14.46 21.23
N ALA A 137 9.87 13.79 22.33
CA ALA A 137 10.21 14.26 23.68
C ALA A 137 11.73 14.25 23.92
N ALA A 138 12.47 13.36 23.26
CA ALA A 138 13.92 13.25 23.37
C ALA A 138 14.69 14.22 22.44
N ASP A 139 14.12 14.59 21.29
CA ASP A 139 14.73 15.52 20.33
C ASP A 139 13.66 16.37 19.59
N PRO A 140 13.23 17.51 20.19
CA PRO A 140 12.16 18.35 19.64
C PRO A 140 12.51 19.05 18.31
N GLY A 141 13.78 19.06 17.91
CA GLY A 141 14.27 19.77 16.71
C GLY A 141 14.24 18.93 15.43
N ASN A 142 13.97 17.63 15.52
CA ASN A 142 14.05 16.74 14.37
C ASN A 142 12.80 16.83 13.50
N ASN A 143 12.98 17.14 12.21
CA ASN A 143 11.90 17.41 11.26
C ASN A 143 11.10 16.14 10.94
N PHE A 144 10.04 15.95 11.74
CA PHE A 144 9.02 14.90 11.76
C PHE A 144 8.60 14.30 10.40
N TRP A 145 8.60 15.10 9.33
CA TRP A 145 8.20 14.67 7.98
C TRP A 145 9.16 13.70 7.29
N LYS A 146 10.42 13.58 7.76
CA LYS A 146 11.40 12.63 7.20
C LYS A 146 11.16 11.18 7.62
N ILE A 147 10.45 10.94 8.72
CA ILE A 147 10.20 9.58 9.24
C ILE A 147 8.97 8.95 8.55
N LEU A 148 8.09 9.79 7.99
CA LEU A 148 6.88 9.38 7.29
C LEU A 148 7.04 9.34 5.75
N SER A 149 8.24 9.59 5.21
CA SER A 149 8.57 9.57 3.77
C SER A 149 9.56 8.48 3.37
#